data_AF-A0AAU6K265-F1
#
_entry.id   AF-A0AAU6K265-F1
#
_cell.length_a   1.000
_cell.length_b   1.000
_cell.length_c   1.000
_cell.angle_alpha   90.00
_cell.angle_beta   90.00
_cell.angle_gamma   90.00
#
_symmetry.space_group_name_H-M   'P 1'
#
loop_
_entity.id
_entity.type
_entity.pdbx_description
1 polymer ?
#
loop_
_entity_poly.entity_id
_entity_poly.type
_entity_poly.pdbx_seq_one_letter_code
_entity_poly.pdbx_strand_id
1 'polypeptide(L)'
;MTTTPDQPRALTGLNAALSEMKDAERLAEYIEVMRSSGSYVTHDVPDGPVFSIETRSANGMHHIVGIEPRQLSDQQEVLPPPGEADSAVLRSAVRGLLDLTGYESGTARVEVVLLPQGPRINAIWLDAAHWGAE
;
A
#
# COMPACT_ATOMS: atom_id res chain seq x y z
N MET A 1 56.49 17.94 -23.15
CA MET A 1 55.43 18.28 -24.12
C MET A 1 54.96 16.97 -24.73
N THR A 2 53.83 16.44 -24.23
CA THR A 2 52.49 16.38 -24.90
C THR A 2 52.45 15.30 -25.99
N THR A 3 51.52 14.35 -26.08
CA THR A 3 50.21 14.09 -25.44
C THR A 3 49.85 12.62 -25.75
N THR A 4 49.29 11.89 -24.79
CA THR A 4 48.67 10.56 -25.00
C THR A 4 47.35 10.72 -25.77
N PRO A 5 47.07 9.95 -26.84
CA PRO A 5 45.79 10.05 -27.53
C PRO A 5 44.65 9.41 -26.73
N ASP A 6 43.56 10.17 -26.69
CA ASP A 6 42.24 9.93 -26.13
C ASP A 6 41.61 8.61 -26.63
N GLN A 7 41.15 7.77 -25.71
CA GLN A 7 40.41 6.53 -25.98
C GLN A 7 38.90 6.76 -25.77
N PRO A 8 38.01 6.23 -26.64
CA PRO A 8 36.61 6.65 -26.74
C PRO A 8 35.70 6.15 -25.59
N ARG A 9 35.06 7.10 -24.89
CA ARG A 9 33.97 6.88 -23.92
C ARG A 9 32.62 6.57 -24.61
N ALA A 10 32.44 5.37 -25.18
CA ALA A 10 31.18 5.06 -25.88
C ALA A 10 30.57 3.66 -25.68
N LEU A 11 31.04 2.83 -24.75
CA LEU A 11 30.51 1.46 -24.57
C LEU A 11 29.73 1.22 -23.26
N THR A 12 29.81 2.13 -22.30
CA THR A 12 29.07 2.00 -21.03
C THR A 12 27.60 2.41 -21.17
N GLY A 13 27.31 3.42 -22.01
CA GLY A 13 25.94 3.94 -22.17
C GLY A 13 24.99 2.99 -22.89
N LEU A 14 25.48 2.23 -23.89
CA LEU A 14 24.64 1.32 -24.66
C LEU A 14 24.27 0.06 -23.87
N ASN A 15 25.20 -0.49 -23.07
CA ASN A 15 24.89 -1.61 -22.18
C ASN A 15 23.95 -1.18 -21.05
N ALA A 16 24.10 0.04 -20.50
CA ALA A 16 23.17 0.57 -19.52
C ALA A 16 21.77 0.76 -20.12
N ALA A 17 21.65 1.39 -21.29
CA ALA A 17 20.36 1.58 -21.95
C ALA A 17 19.69 0.25 -22.36
N LEU A 18 20.47 -0.75 -22.81
CA LEU A 18 19.95 -2.09 -23.12
C LEU A 18 19.56 -2.88 -21.86
N SER A 19 20.27 -2.67 -20.74
CA SER A 19 19.86 -3.18 -19.43
C SER A 19 18.58 -2.51 -18.93
N GLU A 20 18.46 -1.18 -19.06
CA GLU A 20 17.25 -0.43 -18.69
C GLU A 20 16.05 -0.83 -19.55
N MET A 21 16.25 -1.11 -20.84
CA MET A 21 15.19 -1.64 -21.72
C MET A 21 14.80 -3.07 -21.34
N LYS A 22 15.76 -3.93 -20.97
CA LYS A 22 15.46 -5.27 -20.43
C LYS A 22 14.74 -5.21 -19.09
N ASP A 23 15.07 -4.25 -18.25
CA ASP A 23 14.38 -4.03 -16.98
C ASP A 23 12.95 -3.52 -17.21
N ALA A 24 12.73 -2.69 -18.24
CA ALA A 24 11.40 -2.22 -18.64
C ALA A 24 10.54 -3.34 -19.24
N GLU A 25 11.10 -4.20 -20.10
CA GLU A 25 10.40 -5.36 -20.67
C GLU A 25 10.08 -6.39 -19.58
N ARG A 26 11.01 -6.61 -18.64
CA ARG A 26 10.80 -7.48 -17.47
C ARG A 26 9.77 -6.89 -16.51
N LEU A 27 9.72 -5.58 -16.35
CA LEU A 27 8.70 -4.88 -15.58
C LEU A 27 7.32 -4.99 -16.26
N ALA A 28 7.25 -4.90 -17.59
CA ALA A 28 6.01 -5.07 -18.33
C ALA A 28 5.48 -6.51 -18.26
N GLU A 29 6.34 -7.51 -18.43
CA GLU A 29 5.99 -8.93 -18.26
C GLU A 29 5.54 -9.22 -16.82
N TYR A 30 6.22 -8.62 -15.83
CA TYR A 30 5.84 -8.71 -14.42
C TYR A 30 4.50 -8.04 -14.10
N ILE A 31 4.20 -6.89 -14.71
CA ILE A 31 2.91 -6.18 -14.58
C ILE A 31 1.79 -6.97 -15.28
N GLU A 32 2.05 -7.60 -16.42
CA GLU A 32 1.07 -8.41 -17.13
C GLU A 32 0.72 -9.68 -16.32
N VAL A 33 1.73 -10.32 -15.73
CA VAL A 33 1.55 -11.45 -14.81
C VAL A 33 0.79 -11.01 -13.55
N MET A 34 1.09 -9.86 -12.95
CA MET A 34 0.31 -9.30 -11.82
C MET A 34 -1.13 -8.95 -12.20
N ARG A 35 -1.38 -8.36 -13.37
CA ARG A 35 -2.73 -8.05 -13.86
C ARG A 35 -3.54 -9.30 -14.15
N SER A 36 -2.89 -10.37 -14.61
CA SER A 36 -3.52 -11.66 -14.86
C SER A 36 -3.81 -12.49 -13.60
N SER A 37 -3.11 -12.21 -12.49
CA SER A 37 -3.25 -12.91 -11.21
C SER A 37 -4.03 -12.14 -10.14
N GLY A 38 -4.45 -10.90 -10.40
CA GLY A 38 -5.36 -10.14 -9.54
C GLY A 38 -4.79 -9.81 -8.14
N SER A 39 -3.48 -9.95 -7.93
CA SER A 39 -2.85 -9.77 -6.62
C SER A 39 -1.79 -8.67 -6.70
N TYR A 40 -2.04 -7.56 -6.00
CA TYR A 40 -1.12 -6.43 -5.91
C TYR A 40 -0.16 -6.61 -4.73
N VAL A 41 1.13 -6.34 -5.00
CA VAL A 41 2.20 -5.95 -4.06
C VAL A 41 2.58 -7.02 -3.02
N THR A 42 3.63 -7.81 -3.31
CA THR A 42 4.44 -8.42 -2.25
C THR A 42 5.39 -7.35 -1.70
N HIS A 43 4.86 -6.40 -0.93
CA HIS A 43 5.70 -5.82 0.12
C HIS A 43 5.79 -6.90 1.19
N ASP A 44 6.97 -7.02 1.81
CA ASP A 44 7.24 -7.90 2.95
C ASP A 44 6.00 -8.13 3.83
N VAL A 45 5.81 -9.38 4.26
CA VAL A 45 4.77 -9.74 5.23
C VAL A 45 4.78 -8.67 6.31
N PRO A 46 3.67 -7.97 6.56
CA PRO A 46 3.69 -6.83 7.46
C PRO A 46 4.20 -7.25 8.84
N ASP A 47 5.33 -6.66 9.27
CA ASP A 47 5.94 -6.87 10.60
C ASP A 47 5.11 -6.22 11.73
N GLY A 48 3.78 -6.32 11.68
CA GLY A 48 2.89 -5.72 12.66
C GLY A 48 1.42 -6.13 12.48
N PRO A 49 0.58 -5.90 13.50
CA PRO A 49 -0.85 -6.21 13.43
C PRO A 49 -1.51 -5.37 12.34
N VAL A 50 -2.35 -6.03 11.54
CA VAL A 50 -3.14 -5.39 10.49
C VAL A 50 -4.54 -5.12 11.02
N PHE A 51 -5.05 -3.91 10.80
CA PHE A 51 -6.40 -3.52 11.17
C PHE A 51 -7.21 -3.15 9.93
N SER A 52 -8.43 -3.64 9.87
CA SER A 52 -9.47 -3.21 8.93
C SER A 52 -10.31 -2.11 9.60
N ILE A 53 -10.35 -0.96 8.97
CA ILE A 53 -11.02 0.24 9.48
C ILE A 53 -12.15 0.60 8.53
N GLU A 54 -13.36 0.68 9.05
CA GLU A 54 -14.53 1.10 8.29
C GLU A 54 -14.88 2.54 8.58
N THR A 55 -15.29 3.24 7.53
CA THR A 55 -15.62 4.66 7.60
C THR A 55 -16.91 4.99 6.87
N ARG A 56 -17.58 6.02 7.35
CA ARG A 56 -18.69 6.70 6.68
C ARG A 56 -18.36 8.18 6.58
N SER A 57 -18.38 8.70 5.37
CA SER A 57 -18.05 10.08 5.04
C SER A 57 -19.30 10.81 4.59
N ALA A 58 -19.49 12.05 5.05
CA ALA A 58 -20.55 12.93 4.59
C ALA A 58 -20.07 14.38 4.64
N ASN A 59 -20.18 15.11 3.52
CA ASN A 59 -19.71 16.50 3.39
C ASN A 59 -18.25 16.69 3.86
N GLY A 60 -17.36 15.76 3.50
CA GLY A 60 -15.95 15.75 3.91
C GLY A 60 -15.70 15.37 5.37
N MET A 61 -16.75 15.08 6.16
CA MET A 61 -16.58 14.63 7.54
C MET A 61 -16.50 13.10 7.62
N HIS A 62 -15.34 12.61 8.07
CA HIS A 62 -15.01 11.19 8.14
C HIS A 62 -15.28 10.56 9.53
N HIS A 63 -16.34 9.78 9.63
CA HIS A 63 -16.65 9.01 10.83
C HIS A 63 -16.10 7.59 10.72
N ILE A 64 -15.29 7.19 11.69
CA ILE A 64 -14.82 5.81 11.82
C ILE A 64 -15.90 5.01 12.53
N VAL A 65 -16.43 3.97 11.88
CA VAL A 65 -17.53 3.14 12.39
C VAL A 65 -17.05 1.85 13.06
N GLY A 66 -15.87 1.37 12.69
CA GLY A 66 -15.29 0.15 13.26
C GLY A 66 -13.79 0.06 13.01
N ILE A 67 -13.07 -0.58 13.94
CA ILE A 67 -11.65 -0.91 13.83
C ILE A 67 -11.49 -2.33 14.32
N GLU A 68 -11.22 -3.24 13.40
CA GLU A 68 -11.13 -4.67 13.69
C GLU A 68 -9.76 -5.21 13.29
N PRO A 69 -9.12 -6.04 14.12
CA PRO A 69 -7.90 -6.73 13.71
C PRO A 69 -8.22 -7.70 12.58
N ARG A 70 -7.41 -7.68 11.54
CA ARG A 70 -7.48 -8.62 10.43
C ARG A 70 -6.72 -9.89 10.81
N GLN A 71 -7.39 -11.03 10.69
CA GLN A 71 -6.71 -12.32 10.70
C GLN A 71 -6.11 -12.60 9.32
N LEU A 72 -4.81 -12.85 9.27
CA LEU A 72 -4.09 -13.13 8.03
C LEU A 72 -4.16 -14.62 7.64
N SER A 73 -4.54 -15.49 8.58
CA SER A 73 -4.76 -16.91 8.36
C SER A 73 -5.67 -17.51 9.44
N ASP A 74 -6.40 -18.58 9.12
CA ASP A 74 -7.25 -19.34 10.06
C ASP A 74 -6.48 -19.98 11.23
N GLN A 75 -5.15 -20.05 11.14
CA GLN A 75 -4.28 -20.61 12.18
C GLN A 75 -3.66 -19.54 13.07
N GLN A 76 -3.94 -18.26 12.82
CA GLN A 76 -3.46 -17.17 13.67
C GLN A 76 -4.34 -17.05 14.91
N GLU A 77 -3.72 -16.78 16.06
CA GLU A 77 -4.46 -16.41 17.26
C GLU A 77 -5.32 -15.16 16.98
N VAL A 78 -6.57 -15.18 17.46
CA VAL A 78 -7.47 -14.03 17.34
C VAL A 78 -6.83 -12.84 18.04
N LEU A 79 -6.39 -11.86 17.25
CA LEU A 79 -5.82 -10.64 17.80
C LEU A 79 -6.92 -9.86 18.53
N PRO A 80 -6.63 -9.26 19.70
CA PRO A 80 -7.57 -8.40 20.37
C PRO A 80 -7.78 -7.09 19.58
N PRO A 81 -8.90 -6.39 19.80
CA PRO A 81 -9.08 -5.04 19.28
C PRO A 81 -7.96 -4.11 19.78
N PRO A 82 -7.61 -3.06 19.01
CA PRO A 82 -6.55 -2.15 19.42
C PRO A 82 -6.90 -1.40 20.70
N GLY A 83 -5.88 -1.07 21.49
CA GLY A 83 -6.04 -0.17 22.64
C GLY A 83 -6.49 1.23 22.20
N GLU A 84 -6.92 2.07 23.14
CA GLU A 84 -7.46 3.41 22.79
C GLU A 84 -6.40 4.32 22.16
N ALA A 85 -5.15 4.24 22.61
CA ALA A 85 -4.04 5.01 22.02
C ALA A 85 -3.80 4.63 20.55
N ASP A 86 -3.73 3.33 20.27
CA ASP A 86 -3.57 2.81 18.91
C ASP A 86 -4.80 3.15 18.05
N SER A 87 -6.00 3.02 18.62
CA SER A 87 -7.24 3.42 17.96
C SER A 87 -7.22 4.90 17.58
N ALA A 88 -6.76 5.79 18.46
CA ALA A 88 -6.64 7.21 18.15
C ALA A 88 -5.66 7.48 16.99
N VAL A 89 -4.51 6.80 16.99
CA VAL A 89 -3.51 6.89 15.91
C VAL A 89 -4.08 6.40 14.57
N LEU A 90 -4.74 5.25 14.57
CA LEU A 90 -5.39 4.65 13.40
C LEU A 90 -6.50 5.57 12.85
N ARG A 91 -7.38 6.09 13.70
CA ARG A 91 -8.44 7.04 13.30
C ARG A 91 -7.85 8.29 12.67
N SER A 92 -6.79 8.84 13.25
CA SER A 92 -6.11 10.03 12.73
C SER A 92 -5.52 9.79 11.34
N ALA A 93 -4.79 8.68 11.18
CA ALA A 93 -4.16 8.32 9.90
C ALA A 93 -5.19 8.10 8.78
N VAL A 94 -6.28 7.39 9.07
CA VAL A 94 -7.33 7.14 8.08
C VAL A 94 -8.06 8.41 7.68
N ARG A 95 -8.36 9.29 8.63
CA ARG A 95 -8.99 10.59 8.33
C ARG A 95 -8.10 11.45 7.45
N GLY A 96 -6.83 11.60 7.84
CA GLY A 96 -5.87 12.35 7.04
C GLY A 96 -5.68 11.78 5.63
N LEU A 97 -5.73 10.45 5.46
CA LEU A 97 -5.74 9.83 4.13
C LEU A 97 -6.96 10.26 3.31
N LEU A 98 -8.17 10.15 3.87
CA LEU A 98 -9.40 10.49 3.16
C LEU A 98 -9.52 11.99 2.85
N ASP A 99 -9.01 12.85 3.75
CA ASP A 99 -8.89 14.29 3.50
C ASP A 99 -7.96 14.55 2.31
N LEU A 100 -6.82 13.85 2.23
CA LEU A 100 -5.84 13.99 1.14
C LEU A 100 -6.37 13.48 -0.21
N THR A 101 -7.26 12.48 -0.22
CA THR A 101 -7.88 12.02 -1.47
C THR A 101 -9.03 12.90 -1.94
N GLY A 102 -9.49 13.84 -1.12
CA GLY A 102 -10.68 14.66 -1.40
C GLY A 102 -11.97 13.84 -1.38
N TYR A 103 -12.03 12.75 -0.60
CA TYR A 103 -13.21 11.91 -0.53
C TYR A 103 -14.33 12.61 0.25
N GLU A 104 -15.40 13.03 -0.41
CA GLU A 104 -16.40 13.88 0.28
C GLU A 104 -17.54 13.09 0.92
N SER A 105 -17.94 11.95 0.35
CA SER A 105 -19.12 11.19 0.81
C SER A 105 -19.06 9.74 0.38
N GLY A 106 -19.64 8.87 1.20
CA GLY A 106 -19.71 7.42 0.93
C GLY A 106 -19.09 6.58 2.03
N THR A 107 -18.90 5.28 1.76
CA THR A 107 -18.24 4.35 2.70
C THR A 107 -16.84 4.05 2.24
N ALA A 108 -15.89 3.91 3.16
CA ALA A 108 -14.57 3.40 2.81
C ALA A 108 -14.09 2.37 3.82
N ARG A 109 -13.39 1.35 3.31
CA ARG A 109 -12.61 0.43 4.14
C ARG A 109 -11.13 0.70 3.88
N VAL A 110 -10.38 0.83 4.95
CA VAL A 110 -8.93 1.07 4.90
C VAL A 110 -8.24 0.02 5.73
N GLU A 111 -7.19 -0.56 5.17
CA GLU A 111 -6.31 -1.46 5.89
C GLU A 111 -5.02 -0.78 6.26
N VAL A 112 -4.67 -0.95 7.53
CA VAL A 112 -3.53 -0.29 8.12
C VAL A 112 -2.69 -1.31 8.87
N VAL A 113 -1.40 -1.33 8.58
CA VAL A 113 -0.40 -2.05 9.38
C VAL A 113 0.07 -1.09 10.46
N LEU A 114 -0.05 -1.47 11.73
CA LEU A 114 0.49 -0.69 12.82
C LEU A 114 1.92 -1.13 13.12
N LEU A 115 2.89 -0.25 12.85
CA LEU A 115 4.31 -0.48 13.09
C LEU A 115 4.82 0.41 14.23
N PRO A 116 5.93 0.06 14.89
CA PRO A 116 6.52 0.91 15.94
C PRO A 116 6.84 2.35 15.48
N GLN A 117 7.20 2.52 14.21
CA GLN A 117 7.45 3.82 13.58
C GLN A 117 6.18 4.59 13.18
N GLY A 118 5.00 3.97 13.26
CA GLY A 118 3.72 4.57 12.92
C GLY A 118 2.86 3.71 11.98
N PRO A 119 1.60 4.12 11.73
CA PRO A 119 0.68 3.41 10.87
C PRO A 119 1.07 3.52 9.40
N ARG A 120 0.92 2.41 8.65
CA ARG A 120 1.11 2.37 7.20
C ARG A 120 -0.16 1.87 6.52
N ILE A 121 -0.63 2.61 5.51
CA ILE A 121 -1.78 2.22 4.69
C ILE A 121 -1.36 1.08 3.76
N ASN A 122 -2.07 -0.05 3.85
CA ASN A 122 -1.85 -1.23 3.00
C ASN A 122 -2.78 -1.22 1.79
N ALA A 123 -4.06 -0.88 2.01
CA ALA A 123 -5.07 -0.84 0.96
C ALA A 123 -6.23 0.08 1.34
N ILE A 124 -6.94 0.58 0.32
CA ILE A 124 -8.15 1.39 0.47
C ILE A 124 -9.18 0.95 -0.57
N TRP A 125 -10.42 0.81 -0.12
CA TRP A 125 -11.58 0.57 -0.96
C TRP A 125 -12.62 1.65 -0.68
N LEU A 126 -13.03 2.36 -1.73
CA LEU A 126 -14.06 3.39 -1.69
C LEU A 126 -15.34 2.84 -2.30
N ASP A 127 -16.48 3.08 -1.64
CA ASP A 127 -17.82 2.70 -2.09
C ASP A 127 -17.95 1.22 -2.54
N ALA A 128 -17.05 0.37 -2.06
CA ALA A 128 -17.13 -1.06 -2.32
C ALA A 128 -18.42 -1.58 -1.66
N ALA A 129 -19.21 -2.31 -2.45
CA ALA A 129 -20.39 -3.00 -1.94
C ALA A 129 -20.03 -3.77 -0.67
N HIS A 130 -20.92 -3.77 0.33
CA HIS A 130 -20.70 -4.49 1.57
C HIS A 130 -20.19 -5.91 1.25
N TRP A 131 -18.98 -6.25 1.66
CA TRP A 131 -18.53 -7.63 1.55
C TRP A 131 -19.12 -8.36 2.75
N GLY A 132 -20.35 -8.85 2.59
CA GLY A 132 -20.92 -9.85 3.47
C GLY A 132 -20.30 -11.18 3.13
N ALA A 133 -19.62 -11.80 4.10
CA ALA A 133 -19.36 -13.23 4.04
C ALA A 133 -20.71 -13.95 4.07
N GLU A 134 -20.94 -14.81 3.08
CA GLU A 134 -21.83 -15.97 3.25
C GLU A 134 -21.16 -17.01 4.14
#